data_AF-A0A965SQD9-F1
#
_entry.id   AF-A0A965SQD9-F1
#
_cell.length_a   1.000
_cell.length_b   1.000
_cell.length_c   1.000
_cell.angle_alpha   90.00
_cell.angle_beta   90.00
_cell.angle_gamma   90.00
#
_symmetry.space_group_name_H-M   'P 1'
#
loop_
_entity.id
_entity.type
_entity.pdbx_description
1 polymer ?
#
loop_
_entity_poly.entity_id
_entity_poly.type
_entity_poly.pdbx_seq_one_letter_code
_entity_poly.pdbx_strand_id
1 'polypeptide(L)'
;MPLSKTQKNIIKNSVEKLLNLEIRVQEKSKDISRGDTSPFLISLLGTRNTLLVKVGQSIQTTMGMSFYEQTCKLIGENVGFTVELQKKCLGFLSEEVIQYLRKLDKMDYVPNRMQELEDIRNISKNIKKSKKIEYPDSTVDVYITTKDKREILIDITTVKPNKKEFRIMKQKTLRWAAYRMSQDPEVKIEPYFAIPYNPEGSSIDSVVYTRFKNYYDRKDILVGDELWKKISNNTCSINDVVGIFNELGDEMGKSINKTLRNI
;
A
#
# COMPACT_ATOMS: atom_id res chain seq x y z
N MET A 1 -21.27 -7.54 -1.70
CA MET A 1 -21.21 -9.00 -1.41
C MET A 1 -19.80 -9.32 -0.95
N PRO A 2 -19.60 -10.12 0.10
CA PRO A 2 -18.26 -10.54 0.53
C PRO A 2 -17.53 -11.33 -0.58
N LEU A 3 -16.20 -11.40 -0.52
CA LEU A 3 -15.41 -12.21 -1.46
C LEU A 3 -15.94 -13.65 -1.51
N SER A 4 -16.18 -14.14 -2.73
CA SER A 4 -16.57 -15.53 -2.98
C SER A 4 -15.42 -16.49 -2.64
N LYS A 5 -15.74 -17.76 -2.40
CA LYS A 5 -14.74 -18.80 -2.12
C LYS A 5 -13.67 -18.89 -3.22
N THR A 6 -14.08 -18.78 -4.48
CA THR A 6 -13.17 -18.75 -5.63
C THR A 6 -12.20 -17.58 -5.55
N GLN A 7 -12.68 -16.41 -5.15
CA GLN A 7 -11.87 -15.19 -5.05
C GLN A 7 -10.86 -15.28 -3.90
N LYS A 8 -11.29 -15.78 -2.73
CA LYS A 8 -10.39 -16.08 -1.61
C LYS A 8 -9.29 -17.05 -2.01
N ASN A 9 -9.61 -18.09 -2.78
CA ASN A 9 -8.62 -19.04 -3.30
C ASN A 9 -7.64 -18.42 -4.30
N ILE A 10 -8.09 -17.54 -5.21
CA ILE A 10 -7.19 -16.86 -6.16
C ILE A 10 -6.18 -15.97 -5.42
N ILE A 11 -6.66 -15.21 -4.43
CA ILE A 11 -5.79 -14.38 -3.61
C ILE A 11 -4.84 -15.29 -2.83
N LYS A 12 -5.34 -16.32 -2.14
CA LYS A 12 -4.52 -17.29 -1.40
C LYS A 12 -3.40 -17.88 -2.27
N ASN A 13 -3.73 -18.43 -3.44
CA ASN A 13 -2.74 -19.03 -4.36
C ASN A 13 -1.70 -18.00 -4.82
N SER A 14 -2.12 -16.74 -5.02
CA SER A 14 -1.22 -15.66 -5.42
C SER A 14 -0.28 -15.28 -4.28
N VAL A 15 -0.79 -15.19 -3.03
CA VAL A 15 0.01 -14.94 -1.83
C VAL A 15 0.96 -16.10 -1.56
N GLU A 16 0.50 -17.34 -1.67
CA GLU A 16 1.32 -18.54 -1.53
C GLU A 16 2.49 -18.54 -2.52
N LYS A 17 2.22 -18.24 -3.80
CA LYS A 17 3.25 -18.11 -4.84
C LYS A 17 4.22 -16.96 -4.57
N LEU A 18 3.73 -15.82 -4.10
CA LEU A 18 4.57 -14.65 -3.78
C LEU A 18 5.48 -14.92 -2.57
N LEU A 19 4.94 -15.56 -1.54
CA LEU A 19 5.68 -15.83 -0.31
C LEU A 19 6.60 -17.05 -0.44
N ASN A 20 6.24 -18.02 -1.28
CA ASN A 20 7.01 -19.23 -1.58
C ASN A 20 7.64 -19.87 -0.33
N LEU A 21 6.78 -20.10 0.68
CA LEU A 21 7.17 -20.35 2.06
C LEU A 21 8.04 -21.61 2.21
N GLU A 22 7.70 -22.70 1.52
CA GLU A 22 8.45 -23.96 1.61
C GLU A 22 9.90 -23.79 1.10
N ILE A 23 10.06 -23.18 -0.08
CA ILE A 23 11.39 -22.94 -0.66
C ILE A 23 12.21 -22.03 0.26
N ARG A 24 11.62 -20.97 0.82
CA ARG A 24 12.32 -20.08 1.76
C ARG A 24 12.81 -20.78 3.01
N VAL A 25 11.98 -21.64 3.59
CA VAL A 25 12.36 -22.42 4.78
C VAL A 25 13.57 -23.29 4.46
N GLN A 26 13.55 -23.98 3.30
CA GLN A 26 14.67 -24.82 2.86
C GLN A 26 15.94 -24.02 2.57
N GLU A 27 15.83 -22.89 1.87
CA GLU A 27 16.96 -22.01 1.55
C GLU A 27 17.59 -21.45 2.82
N LYS A 28 16.80 -20.84 3.71
CA LYS A 28 17.31 -20.25 4.97
C LYS A 28 17.89 -21.30 5.89
N SER A 29 17.35 -22.53 5.87
CA SER A 29 17.94 -23.64 6.58
C SER A 29 19.32 -24.03 6.02
N LYS A 30 19.46 -24.10 4.68
CA LYS A 30 20.74 -24.40 4.03
C LYS A 30 21.77 -23.30 4.29
N ASP A 31 21.36 -22.03 4.29
CA ASP A 31 22.23 -20.90 4.61
C ASP A 31 22.86 -21.07 6.00
N ILE A 32 22.03 -21.42 7.01
CA ILE A 32 22.49 -21.67 8.38
C ILE A 32 23.48 -22.84 8.41
N SER A 33 23.16 -23.97 7.76
CA SER A 33 24.05 -25.14 7.71
C SER A 33 25.39 -24.87 6.99
N ARG A 34 25.42 -23.89 6.07
CA ARG A 34 26.63 -23.51 5.31
C ARG A 34 27.48 -22.42 5.97
N GLY A 35 27.10 -21.98 7.17
CA GLY A 35 27.92 -21.04 7.94
C GLY A 35 27.39 -19.62 8.02
N ASP A 36 26.19 -19.31 7.50
CA ASP A 36 25.46 -18.07 7.85
C ASP A 36 24.89 -18.20 9.28
N THR A 37 25.83 -18.26 10.22
CA THR A 37 25.58 -18.69 11.59
C THR A 37 24.85 -17.66 12.41
N SER A 38 24.72 -16.40 11.95
CA SER A 38 24.14 -15.30 12.74
C SER A 38 24.47 -15.49 14.24
N PRO A 39 25.77 -15.56 14.60
CA PRO A 39 26.24 -16.34 15.75
C PRO A 39 25.62 -15.89 17.08
N PHE A 40 25.30 -14.60 17.19
CA PHE A 40 24.55 -14.03 18.31
C PHE A 40 23.12 -14.55 18.39
N LEU A 41 22.38 -14.61 17.28
CA LEU A 41 21.00 -15.13 17.24
C LEU A 41 20.97 -16.63 17.54
N ILE A 42 21.89 -17.41 16.97
CA ILE A 42 21.96 -18.85 17.27
C ILE A 42 22.32 -19.08 18.74
N SER A 43 23.32 -18.37 19.28
CA SER A 43 23.71 -18.53 20.68
C SER A 43 22.62 -18.09 21.65
N LEU A 44 21.82 -17.08 21.28
CA LEU A 44 20.77 -16.52 22.14
C LEU A 44 19.44 -17.29 22.05
N LEU A 45 19.02 -17.69 20.85
CA LEU A 45 17.67 -18.21 20.58
C LEU A 45 17.66 -19.68 20.15
N GLY A 46 18.82 -20.25 19.83
CA GLY A 46 18.97 -21.56 19.20
C GLY A 46 18.64 -21.56 17.71
N THR A 47 19.00 -22.66 17.03
CA THR A 47 18.86 -22.82 15.57
C THR A 47 17.42 -22.69 15.08
N ARG A 48 16.46 -23.30 15.78
CA ARG A 48 15.03 -23.27 15.41
C ARG A 48 14.48 -21.84 15.37
N ASN A 49 14.68 -21.08 16.44
CA ASN A 49 14.15 -19.71 16.52
C ASN A 49 14.91 -18.77 15.58
N THR A 50 16.21 -18.99 15.37
CA THR A 50 16.99 -18.24 14.38
C THR A 50 16.45 -18.44 12.97
N LEU A 51 16.12 -19.69 12.60
CA LEU A 51 15.48 -19.99 11.32
C LEU A 51 14.15 -19.26 11.18
N LEU A 52 13.30 -19.27 12.21
CA LEU A 52 12.02 -18.54 12.21
C LEU A 52 12.21 -17.04 12.01
N VAL A 53 13.18 -16.42 12.69
CA VAL A 53 13.50 -15.00 12.53
C VAL A 53 13.94 -14.68 11.11
N LYS A 54 14.87 -15.47 10.54
CA LYS A 54 15.35 -15.28 9.16
C LYS A 54 14.23 -15.44 8.12
N VAL A 55 13.37 -16.44 8.28
CA VAL A 55 12.20 -16.65 7.41
C VAL A 55 11.22 -15.47 7.55
N GLY A 56 10.91 -15.05 8.79
CA GLY A 56 10.05 -13.91 9.06
C GLY A 56 10.55 -12.61 8.45
N GLN A 57 11.85 -12.31 8.57
CA GLN A 57 12.48 -11.16 7.93
C GLN A 57 12.36 -11.21 6.41
N SER A 58 12.63 -12.37 5.80
CA SER A 58 12.46 -12.55 4.36
C SER A 58 11.01 -12.29 3.92
N ILE A 59 10.03 -12.80 4.67
CA ILE A 59 8.60 -12.57 4.43
C ILE A 59 8.28 -11.08 4.53
N GLN A 60 8.75 -10.39 5.56
CA GLN A 60 8.55 -8.94 5.73
C GLN A 60 9.09 -8.15 4.54
N THR A 61 10.29 -8.47 4.04
CA THR A 61 10.86 -7.80 2.87
C THR A 61 9.98 -7.98 1.64
N THR A 62 9.49 -9.19 1.37
CA THR A 62 8.57 -9.43 0.24
C THR A 62 7.22 -8.77 0.42
N MET A 63 6.71 -8.73 1.66
CA MET A 63 5.50 -8.00 1.94
C MET A 63 5.66 -6.51 1.64
N GLY A 64 6.78 -5.92 2.07
CA GLY A 64 7.11 -4.52 1.83
C GLY A 64 7.36 -4.16 0.37
N MET A 65 7.90 -5.10 -0.44
CA MET A 65 8.27 -4.82 -1.83
C MET A 65 7.17 -5.05 -2.86
N SER A 66 6.28 -6.03 -2.67
CA SER A 66 5.38 -6.42 -3.78
C SER A 66 4.01 -6.93 -3.34
N PHE A 67 3.87 -7.45 -2.12
CA PHE A 67 2.61 -8.08 -1.69
C PHE A 67 1.41 -7.14 -1.77
N TYR A 68 1.51 -5.93 -1.19
CA TYR A 68 0.35 -5.05 -1.05
C TYR A 68 -0.19 -4.58 -2.39
N GLU A 69 0.68 -4.15 -3.29
CA GLU A 69 0.32 -3.72 -4.64
C GLU A 69 -0.34 -4.85 -5.45
N GLN A 70 0.30 -6.02 -5.48
CA GLN A 70 -0.22 -7.18 -6.21
C GLN A 70 -1.58 -7.63 -5.65
N THR A 71 -1.74 -7.61 -4.33
CA THR A 71 -3.01 -7.94 -3.67
C THR A 71 -4.09 -6.93 -4.02
N CYS A 72 -3.76 -5.63 -4.04
CA CYS A 72 -4.70 -4.59 -4.46
C CYS A 72 -5.16 -4.78 -5.90
N LYS A 73 -4.23 -5.12 -6.81
CA LYS A 73 -4.55 -5.43 -8.21
C LYS A 73 -5.53 -6.59 -8.32
N LEU A 74 -5.22 -7.73 -7.72
CA LEU A 74 -6.06 -8.92 -7.77
C LEU A 74 -7.48 -8.67 -7.26
N ILE A 75 -7.61 -7.99 -6.11
CA ILE A 75 -8.93 -7.71 -5.53
C ILE A 75 -9.70 -6.68 -6.37
N GLY A 76 -9.03 -5.62 -6.86
CA GLY A 76 -9.67 -4.58 -7.65
C GLY A 76 -10.15 -5.08 -9.02
N GLU A 77 -9.32 -5.84 -9.73
CA GLU A 77 -9.70 -6.45 -11.02
C GLU A 77 -10.90 -7.38 -10.86
N ASN A 78 -10.98 -8.09 -9.73
CA ASN A 78 -12.07 -9.00 -9.44
C ASN A 78 -13.44 -8.31 -9.23
N VAL A 79 -13.47 -7.03 -8.84
CA VAL A 79 -14.73 -6.25 -8.84
C VAL A 79 -14.99 -5.52 -10.16
N GLY A 80 -14.16 -5.80 -11.17
CA GLY A 80 -14.25 -5.25 -12.52
C GLY A 80 -13.70 -3.83 -12.61
N PHE A 81 -12.75 -3.47 -11.75
CA PHE A 81 -11.94 -2.27 -11.95
C PHE A 81 -10.76 -2.58 -12.88
N THR A 82 -10.23 -1.57 -13.55
CA THR A 82 -8.93 -1.65 -14.22
C THR A 82 -7.87 -1.22 -13.24
N VAL A 83 -6.90 -2.08 -12.93
CA VAL A 83 -5.83 -1.77 -11.98
C VAL A 83 -4.46 -1.88 -12.63
N GLU A 84 -3.71 -0.78 -12.60
CA GLU A 84 -2.36 -0.66 -13.13
C GLU A 84 -1.41 -0.38 -11.96
N LEU A 85 -0.34 -1.18 -11.85
CA LEU A 85 0.66 -1.00 -10.80
C LEU A 85 1.81 -0.15 -11.30
N GLN A 86 2.42 0.62 -10.39
CA GLN A 86 3.59 1.45 -10.68
C GLN A 86 3.38 2.39 -11.89
N LYS A 87 2.14 2.88 -12.07
CA LYS A 87 1.74 3.67 -13.23
C LYS A 87 2.26 5.10 -13.11
N LYS A 88 2.83 5.62 -14.21
CA LYS A 88 3.22 7.03 -14.32
C LYS A 88 1.98 7.91 -14.55
N CYS A 89 1.67 8.76 -13.56
CA CYS A 89 0.66 9.79 -13.66
C CYS A 89 1.26 11.06 -14.30
N LEU A 90 1.00 11.25 -15.59
CA LEU A 90 1.51 12.38 -16.36
C LEU A 90 0.56 13.58 -16.32
N GLY A 91 1.12 14.78 -16.41
CA GLY A 91 0.34 16.02 -16.47
C GLY A 91 1.22 17.25 -16.46
N PHE A 92 0.70 18.36 -15.99
CA PHE A 92 1.40 19.64 -15.92
C PHE A 92 1.16 20.32 -14.57
N LEU A 93 2.20 20.94 -14.02
CA LEU A 93 2.11 21.84 -12.88
C LEU A 93 2.29 23.27 -13.35
N SER A 94 1.23 24.08 -13.25
CA SER A 94 1.36 25.51 -13.45
C SER A 94 2.06 26.16 -12.25
N GLU A 95 2.58 27.37 -12.44
CA GLU A 95 3.21 28.13 -11.35
C GLU A 95 2.21 28.40 -10.21
N GLU A 96 0.93 28.63 -10.53
CA GLU A 96 -0.13 28.80 -9.54
C GLU A 96 -0.36 27.55 -8.69
N VAL A 97 -0.32 26.35 -9.30
CA VAL A 97 -0.37 25.09 -8.54
C VAL A 97 0.86 24.94 -7.66
N ILE A 98 2.06 25.25 -8.17
CA ILE A 98 3.30 25.17 -7.38
C ILE A 98 3.23 26.13 -6.18
N GLN A 99 2.78 27.37 -6.39
CA GLN A 99 2.57 28.34 -5.32
C GLN A 99 1.49 27.90 -4.33
N TYR A 100 0.41 27.29 -4.81
CA TYR A 100 -0.61 26.70 -3.96
C TYR A 100 -0.01 25.62 -3.05
N LEU A 101 0.77 24.69 -3.61
CA LEU A 101 1.38 23.59 -2.86
C LEU A 101 2.42 24.07 -1.83
N ARG A 102 3.05 25.23 -2.02
CA ARG A 102 3.94 25.83 -1.00
C ARG A 102 3.20 26.24 0.28
N LYS A 103 1.86 26.39 0.23
CA LYS A 103 1.06 26.72 1.43
C LYS A 103 1.11 25.60 2.48
N LEU A 104 1.29 24.34 2.06
CA LEU A 104 1.37 23.17 2.95
C LEU A 104 2.55 23.24 3.94
N ASP A 105 3.58 24.03 3.63
CA ASP A 105 4.75 24.22 4.49
C ASP A 105 4.57 25.30 5.55
N LYS A 106 3.50 26.11 5.45
CA LYS A 106 3.22 27.18 6.40
C LYS A 106 2.76 26.64 7.76
N MET A 107 3.00 27.42 8.82
CA MET A 107 2.63 27.03 10.19
C MET A 107 1.12 27.08 10.46
N ASP A 108 0.38 27.93 9.74
CA ASP A 108 -1.06 28.15 9.86
C ASP A 108 -1.89 27.24 8.93
N TYR A 109 -1.24 26.38 8.16
CA TYR A 109 -1.92 25.43 7.26
C TYR A 109 -2.72 24.39 8.06
N VAL A 110 -4.01 24.30 7.74
CA VAL A 110 -4.92 23.26 8.26
C VAL A 110 -5.37 22.40 7.08
N PRO A 111 -5.05 21.09 7.08
CA PRO A 111 -5.44 20.20 6.01
C PRO A 111 -6.96 20.11 5.83
N ASN A 112 -7.42 20.23 4.58
CA ASN A 112 -8.81 20.01 4.21
C ASN A 112 -8.85 19.45 2.79
N ARG A 113 -9.01 18.13 2.68
CA ARG A 113 -8.93 17.42 1.39
C ARG A 113 -9.90 17.99 0.37
N MET A 114 -11.13 18.28 0.80
CA MET A 114 -12.18 18.72 -0.10
C MET A 114 -11.84 20.09 -0.69
N GLN A 115 -11.45 21.04 0.17
CA GLN A 115 -11.07 22.38 -0.26
C GLN A 115 -9.82 22.32 -1.15
N GLU A 116 -8.82 21.53 -0.79
CA GLU A 116 -7.57 21.46 -1.54
C GLU A 116 -7.74 20.89 -2.95
N LEU A 117 -8.54 19.83 -3.09
CA LEU A 117 -8.83 19.27 -4.40
C LEU A 117 -9.67 20.24 -5.24
N GLU A 118 -10.57 21.01 -4.63
CA GLU A 118 -11.38 22.00 -5.33
C GLU A 118 -10.55 23.22 -5.76
N ASP A 119 -9.65 23.71 -4.91
CA ASP A 119 -8.72 24.79 -5.24
C ASP A 119 -7.83 24.40 -6.43
N ILE A 120 -7.24 23.19 -6.38
CA ILE A 120 -6.41 22.67 -7.47
C ILE A 120 -7.25 22.52 -8.75
N ARG A 121 -8.50 22.06 -8.64
CA ARG A 121 -9.41 21.95 -9.79
C ARG A 121 -9.66 23.31 -10.43
N ASN A 122 -9.96 24.32 -9.62
CA ASN A 122 -10.26 25.67 -10.09
C ASN A 122 -9.04 26.35 -10.73
N ILE A 123 -7.84 26.15 -10.16
CA ILE A 123 -6.59 26.57 -10.80
C ILE A 123 -6.44 25.85 -12.16
N SER A 124 -6.69 24.54 -12.20
CA SER A 124 -6.50 23.71 -13.39
C SER A 124 -7.44 24.05 -14.55
N LYS A 125 -8.65 24.54 -14.28
CA LYS A 125 -9.61 24.99 -15.32
C LYS A 125 -9.07 26.14 -16.17
N ASN A 126 -8.18 26.96 -15.62
CA ASN A 126 -7.58 28.10 -16.32
C ASN A 126 -6.34 27.70 -17.15
N ILE A 127 -5.87 26.46 -17.02
CA ILE A 127 -4.72 25.95 -17.76
C ILE A 127 -5.18 25.58 -19.18
N LYS A 128 -4.65 26.27 -20.19
CA LYS A 128 -4.83 25.85 -21.59
C LYS A 128 -4.21 24.46 -21.78
N LYS A 129 -4.89 23.56 -22.52
CA LYS A 129 -4.46 22.16 -22.78
C LYS A 129 -2.94 22.01 -22.74
N SER A 130 -2.47 21.39 -21.68
CA SER A 130 -1.06 21.34 -21.31
C SER A 130 -0.43 20.01 -21.72
N LYS A 131 0.90 20.02 -21.94
CA LYS A 131 1.64 18.80 -22.30
C LYS A 131 1.58 17.78 -21.16
N LYS A 132 1.59 16.48 -21.50
CA LYS A 132 1.78 15.38 -20.55
C LYS A 132 3.26 15.28 -20.18
N ILE A 133 3.64 15.86 -19.05
CA ILE A 133 5.01 15.85 -18.52
C ILE A 133 5.12 14.80 -17.42
N GLU A 134 6.24 14.09 -17.40
CA GLU A 134 6.61 13.21 -16.28
C GLU A 134 7.36 14.01 -15.22
N TYR A 135 6.98 13.84 -13.96
CA TYR A 135 7.66 14.41 -12.79
C TYR A 135 8.28 13.31 -11.93
N PRO A 136 9.31 13.60 -11.10
CA PRO A 136 10.00 12.59 -10.30
C PRO A 136 9.10 11.74 -9.40
N ASP A 137 8.00 12.32 -8.91
CA ASP A 137 7.03 11.69 -8.00
C ASP A 137 5.74 11.22 -8.71
N SER A 138 5.78 11.09 -10.04
CA SER A 138 4.62 10.69 -10.87
C SER A 138 4.23 9.22 -10.75
N THR A 139 5.08 8.36 -10.20
CA THR A 139 4.76 6.92 -10.05
C THR A 139 3.74 6.71 -8.95
N VAL A 140 2.60 6.12 -9.32
CA VAL A 140 1.51 5.70 -8.42
C VAL A 140 1.61 4.18 -8.23
N ASP A 141 1.68 3.72 -6.98
CA ASP A 141 1.82 2.29 -6.68
C ASP A 141 0.62 1.48 -7.20
N VAL A 142 -0.60 1.97 -6.93
CA VAL A 142 -1.84 1.36 -7.40
C VAL A 142 -2.74 2.41 -8.03
N TYR A 143 -2.90 2.36 -9.35
CA TYR A 143 -3.81 3.21 -10.11
C TYR A 143 -5.05 2.40 -10.52
N ILE A 144 -6.22 2.82 -10.03
CA ILE A 144 -7.49 2.12 -10.26
C ILE A 144 -8.41 3.01 -11.07
N THR A 145 -8.94 2.48 -12.17
CA THR A 145 -10.07 3.06 -12.89
C THR A 145 -11.32 2.26 -12.58
N THR A 146 -12.28 2.90 -11.93
CA THR A 146 -13.57 2.28 -11.59
C THR A 146 -14.50 2.18 -12.81
N LYS A 147 -15.56 1.38 -12.70
CA LYS A 147 -16.58 1.25 -13.76
C LYS A 147 -17.26 2.59 -14.09
N ASP A 148 -17.43 3.46 -13.11
CA ASP A 148 -17.98 4.81 -13.26
C ASP A 148 -16.92 5.88 -13.57
N LYS A 149 -15.74 5.45 -14.08
CA LYS A 149 -14.65 6.31 -14.57
C LYS A 149 -14.00 7.22 -13.52
N ARG A 150 -14.19 6.95 -12.23
CA ARG A 150 -13.35 7.55 -11.17
C ARG A 150 -11.96 6.94 -11.20
N GLU A 151 -10.96 7.78 -10.94
CA GLU A 151 -9.55 7.41 -10.83
C GLU A 151 -9.13 7.44 -9.36
N ILE A 152 -8.79 6.27 -8.81
CA ILE A 152 -8.29 6.14 -7.44
C ILE A 152 -6.79 5.89 -7.55
N LEU A 153 -5.98 6.78 -6.97
CA LEU A 153 -4.52 6.71 -7.02
C LEU A 153 -4.02 6.46 -5.61
N ILE A 154 -3.24 5.42 -5.37
CA ILE A 154 -2.82 5.02 -4.03
C ILE A 154 -1.30 4.90 -3.96
N ASP A 155 -0.71 5.56 -2.98
CA ASP A 155 0.67 5.36 -2.51
C ASP A 155 0.64 4.45 -1.28
N ILE A 156 1.26 3.27 -1.31
CA ILE A 156 1.24 2.34 -0.18
C ILE A 156 2.49 2.52 0.67
N THR A 157 2.33 2.76 1.96
CA THR A 157 3.45 2.84 2.91
C THR A 157 3.37 1.73 3.95
N THR A 158 4.52 1.15 4.29
CA THR A 158 4.61 -0.10 5.07
C THR A 158 5.32 0.06 6.43
N VAL A 159 5.58 1.30 6.85
CA VAL A 159 6.19 1.64 8.14
C VAL A 159 5.33 2.65 8.89
N LYS A 160 5.55 2.81 10.21
CA LYS A 160 5.02 3.94 10.98
C LYS A 160 5.68 5.22 10.45
N PRO A 161 5.05 5.97 9.51
CA PRO A 161 5.77 7.01 8.80
C PRO A 161 6.15 8.11 9.77
N ASN A 162 7.27 8.76 9.53
CA ASN A 162 7.65 9.95 10.29
C ASN A 162 6.94 11.20 9.74
N LYS A 163 7.02 12.30 10.48
CA LYS A 163 6.38 13.58 10.11
C LYS A 163 6.76 14.07 8.71
N LYS A 164 8.03 13.90 8.31
CA LYS A 164 8.53 14.37 7.00
C LYS A 164 7.90 13.56 5.87
N GLU A 165 7.82 12.23 6.04
CA GLU A 165 7.18 11.32 5.08
C GLU A 165 5.71 11.65 4.87
N PHE A 166 4.95 11.94 5.93
CA PHE A 166 3.53 12.35 5.80
C PHE A 166 3.36 13.59 4.92
N ARG A 167 4.20 14.62 5.13
CA ARG A 167 4.15 15.84 4.32
C ARG A 167 4.46 15.56 2.85
N ILE A 168 5.45 14.71 2.58
CA ILE A 168 5.82 14.30 1.22
C ILE A 168 4.66 13.55 0.56
N MET A 169 4.06 12.56 1.22
CA MET A 169 2.91 11.81 0.70
C MET A 169 1.70 12.73 0.46
N LYS A 170 1.43 13.66 1.37
CA LYS A 170 0.36 14.65 1.21
C LYS A 170 0.60 15.53 -0.01
N GLN A 171 1.81 16.05 -0.19
CA GLN A 171 2.14 16.87 -1.36
C GLN A 171 2.07 16.05 -2.66
N LYS A 172 2.56 14.80 -2.64
CA LYS A 172 2.54 13.87 -3.77
C LYS A 172 1.11 13.60 -4.25
N THR A 173 0.18 13.31 -3.34
CA THR A 173 -1.24 13.06 -3.68
C THR A 173 -1.93 14.29 -4.30
N LEU A 174 -1.65 15.50 -3.80
CA LEU A 174 -2.15 16.73 -4.42
C LEU A 174 -1.52 17.02 -5.79
N ARG A 175 -0.23 16.71 -5.97
CA ARG A 175 0.43 16.80 -7.29
C ARG A 175 -0.20 15.86 -8.30
N TRP A 176 -0.53 14.62 -7.91
CA TRP A 176 -1.25 13.70 -8.79
C TRP A 176 -2.62 14.24 -9.20
N ALA A 177 -3.37 14.85 -8.27
CA ALA A 177 -4.60 15.54 -8.61
C ALA A 177 -4.37 16.64 -9.64
N ALA A 178 -3.37 17.49 -9.44
CA ALA A 178 -3.01 18.54 -10.39
C ALA A 178 -2.60 17.97 -11.76
N TYR A 179 -1.80 16.89 -11.80
CA TYR A 179 -1.41 16.23 -13.04
C TYR A 179 -2.64 15.82 -13.85
N ARG A 180 -3.60 15.14 -13.22
CA ARG A 180 -4.81 14.68 -13.91
C ARG A 180 -5.73 15.83 -14.27
N MET A 181 -5.96 16.77 -13.37
CA MET A 181 -6.83 17.93 -13.60
C MET A 181 -6.29 18.88 -14.66
N SER A 182 -4.97 18.96 -14.85
CA SER A 182 -4.34 19.73 -15.94
C SER A 182 -4.65 19.18 -17.35
N GLN A 183 -5.05 17.89 -17.41
CA GLN A 183 -5.39 17.18 -18.64
C GLN A 183 -6.92 17.13 -18.83
N ASP A 184 -7.64 16.92 -17.73
CA ASP A 184 -9.10 16.89 -17.66
C ASP A 184 -9.56 17.49 -16.32
N PRO A 185 -9.95 18.79 -16.29
CA PRO A 185 -10.38 19.45 -15.07
C PRO A 185 -11.64 18.85 -14.44
N GLU A 186 -12.42 18.05 -15.16
CA GLU A 186 -13.65 17.42 -14.67
C GLU A 186 -13.43 15.96 -14.21
N VAL A 187 -12.17 15.48 -14.26
CA VAL A 187 -11.83 14.14 -13.80
C VAL A 187 -12.22 13.94 -12.33
N LYS A 188 -12.87 12.82 -12.05
CA LYS A 188 -13.20 12.40 -10.69
C LYS A 188 -12.01 11.61 -10.12
N ILE A 189 -11.07 12.34 -9.53
CA ILE A 189 -9.86 11.76 -8.95
C ILE A 189 -9.96 11.68 -7.43
N GLU A 190 -9.46 10.56 -6.88
CA GLU A 190 -9.37 10.31 -5.46
C GLU A 190 -7.94 9.81 -5.12
N PRO A 191 -6.98 10.73 -4.88
CA PRO A 191 -5.61 10.34 -4.54
C PRO A 191 -5.48 10.05 -3.05
N TYR A 192 -4.80 8.97 -2.68
CA TYR A 192 -4.63 8.52 -1.30
C TYR A 192 -3.19 8.13 -1.05
N PHE A 193 -2.76 8.26 0.19
CA PHE A 193 -1.73 7.39 0.73
C PHE A 193 -2.40 6.36 1.65
N ALA A 194 -1.84 5.16 1.76
CA ALA A 194 -2.49 4.07 2.45
C ALA A 194 -1.51 3.31 3.35
N ILE A 195 -2.00 2.91 4.51
CA ILE A 195 -1.32 1.99 5.42
C ILE A 195 -2.10 0.68 5.43
N PRO A 196 -1.52 -0.46 5.02
CA PRO A 196 -2.28 -1.71 4.83
C PRO A 196 -2.93 -2.30 6.09
N TYR A 197 -2.47 -1.90 7.27
CA TYR A 197 -3.04 -2.25 8.58
C TYR A 197 -2.77 -1.11 9.57
N ASN A 198 -3.54 -1.03 10.65
CA ASN A 198 -3.34 0.00 11.67
C ASN A 198 -2.37 -0.47 12.76
N PRO A 199 -1.13 0.06 12.84
CA PRO A 199 -0.16 -0.37 13.84
C PRO A 199 -0.42 0.23 15.24
N GLU A 200 -1.43 1.08 15.38
CA GLU A 200 -1.87 1.72 16.64
C GLU A 200 -3.33 1.35 16.97
N GLY A 201 -3.91 0.39 16.25
CA GLY A 201 -5.30 -0.02 16.39
C GLY A 201 -5.54 -0.95 17.58
N SER A 202 -6.73 -0.85 18.17
CA SER A 202 -7.21 -1.75 19.25
C SER A 202 -7.75 -3.09 18.74
N SER A 203 -8.01 -3.19 17.43
CA SER A 203 -8.51 -4.38 16.73
C SER A 203 -7.96 -4.40 15.30
N ILE A 204 -8.05 -5.55 14.64
CA ILE A 204 -7.54 -5.75 13.27
C ILE A 204 -8.17 -4.76 12.28
N ASP A 205 -9.47 -4.49 12.44
CA ASP A 205 -10.28 -3.59 11.61
C ASP A 205 -10.31 -2.14 12.10
N SER A 206 -9.52 -1.80 13.13
CA SER A 206 -9.48 -0.44 13.67
C SER A 206 -8.90 0.54 12.65
N VAL A 207 -9.70 1.55 12.27
CA VAL A 207 -9.30 2.61 11.33
C VAL A 207 -8.93 3.93 12.02
N VAL A 208 -9.02 3.97 13.36
CA VAL A 208 -8.72 5.17 14.15
C VAL A 208 -7.21 5.39 14.11
N TYR A 209 -6.81 6.48 13.45
CA TYR A 209 -5.40 6.80 13.25
C TYR A 209 -5.20 8.30 13.45
N THR A 210 -4.41 8.66 14.46
CA THR A 210 -4.21 10.05 14.89
C THR A 210 -2.77 10.52 14.80
N ARG A 211 -1.85 9.61 14.45
CA ARG A 211 -0.44 9.94 14.26
C ARG A 211 -0.32 11.04 13.23
N PHE A 212 0.31 12.15 13.61
CA PHE A 212 0.52 13.33 12.74
C PHE A 212 -0.75 13.90 12.09
N LYS A 213 -1.92 13.77 12.74
CA LYS A 213 -3.23 14.24 12.21
C LYS A 213 -3.32 15.72 11.80
N ASN A 214 -2.35 16.55 12.19
CA ASN A 214 -2.31 17.97 11.80
C ASN A 214 -1.68 18.18 10.40
N TYR A 215 -1.15 17.14 9.75
CA TYR A 215 -0.46 17.22 8.45
C TYR A 215 -1.26 16.62 7.28
N TYR A 216 -2.43 16.05 7.56
CA TYR A 216 -3.36 15.51 6.57
C TYR A 216 -4.80 15.63 7.07
N ASP A 217 -5.76 15.67 6.15
CA ASP A 217 -7.16 15.45 6.48
C ASP A 217 -7.36 13.94 6.62
N ARG A 218 -8.12 13.45 7.61
CA ARG A 218 -8.33 12.01 7.78
C ARG A 218 -8.84 11.34 6.50
N LYS A 219 -9.51 12.06 5.61
CA LYS A 219 -9.96 11.55 4.30
C LYS A 219 -8.84 11.33 3.27
N ASP A 220 -7.61 11.77 3.54
CA ASP A 220 -6.45 11.57 2.67
C ASP A 220 -5.80 10.20 2.80
N ILE A 221 -5.97 9.57 3.97
CA ILE A 221 -5.33 8.30 4.29
C ILE A 221 -6.35 7.16 4.27
N LEU A 222 -5.96 6.02 3.71
CA LEU A 222 -6.69 4.77 3.87
C LEU A 222 -5.95 3.90 4.89
N VAL A 223 -6.57 3.59 6.02
CA VAL A 223 -5.94 2.81 7.10
C VAL A 223 -6.59 1.44 7.21
N GLY A 224 -5.78 0.39 7.08
CA GLY A 224 -6.21 -0.98 7.29
C GLY A 224 -7.44 -1.33 6.47
N ASP A 225 -8.53 -1.61 7.17
CA ASP A 225 -9.82 -2.00 6.58
C ASP A 225 -10.33 -1.04 5.50
N GLU A 226 -10.05 0.27 5.60
CA GLU A 226 -10.43 1.25 4.58
C GLU A 226 -9.76 0.99 3.24
N LEU A 227 -8.47 0.61 3.23
CA LEU A 227 -7.75 0.31 1.99
C LEU A 227 -8.43 -0.86 1.28
N TRP A 228 -8.63 -1.96 2.01
CA TRP A 228 -9.19 -3.20 1.48
C TRP A 228 -10.63 -3.01 1.01
N LYS A 229 -11.45 -2.26 1.75
CA LYS A 229 -12.81 -1.90 1.31
C LYS A 229 -12.79 -0.98 0.09
N LYS A 230 -11.88 0.00 0.03
CA LYS A 230 -11.80 0.95 -1.09
C LYS A 230 -11.50 0.24 -2.41
N ILE A 231 -10.44 -0.57 -2.42
CA ILE A 231 -9.97 -1.26 -3.63
C ILE A 231 -10.92 -2.37 -4.06
N SER A 232 -11.75 -2.88 -3.16
CA SER A 232 -12.69 -3.98 -3.39
C SER A 232 -14.14 -3.54 -3.60
N ASN A 233 -14.43 -2.24 -3.67
CA ASN A 233 -15.81 -1.74 -3.67
C ASN A 233 -16.66 -2.33 -2.51
N ASN A 234 -16.09 -2.35 -1.30
CA ASN A 234 -16.67 -2.88 -0.06
C ASN A 234 -16.95 -4.40 -0.05
N THR A 235 -16.31 -5.18 -0.93
CA THR A 235 -16.50 -6.64 -0.98
C THR A 235 -15.45 -7.41 -0.18
N CYS A 236 -14.34 -6.78 0.18
CA CYS A 236 -13.24 -7.35 0.96
C CYS A 236 -12.94 -6.45 2.17
N SER A 237 -12.73 -7.07 3.33
CA SER A 237 -12.25 -6.44 4.56
C SER A 237 -10.83 -6.89 4.89
N ILE A 238 -10.16 -6.19 5.81
CA ILE A 238 -8.87 -6.64 6.32
C ILE A 238 -8.94 -8.04 6.96
N ASN A 239 -10.08 -8.39 7.57
CA ASN A 239 -10.28 -9.71 8.18
C ASN A 239 -10.26 -10.84 7.15
N ASP A 240 -10.76 -10.58 5.93
CA ASP A 240 -10.68 -11.56 4.84
C ASP A 240 -9.22 -11.81 4.43
N VAL A 241 -8.42 -10.74 4.35
CA VAL A 241 -7.00 -10.82 4.04
C VAL A 241 -6.24 -11.57 5.15
N VAL A 242 -6.48 -11.23 6.42
CA VAL A 242 -5.87 -11.91 7.57
C VAL A 242 -6.27 -13.39 7.63
N GLY A 243 -7.53 -13.72 7.31
CA GLY A 243 -7.99 -15.10 7.24
C GLY A 243 -7.16 -15.95 6.26
N ILE A 244 -6.80 -15.39 5.11
CA ILE A 244 -5.92 -16.05 4.13
C ILE A 244 -4.52 -16.32 4.73
N PHE A 245 -3.95 -15.35 5.47
CA PHE A 245 -2.65 -15.54 6.13
C PHE A 245 -2.69 -16.58 7.24
N ASN A 246 -3.80 -16.68 7.98
CA ASN A 246 -3.95 -17.72 9.00
C ASN A 246 -3.89 -19.12 8.37
N GLU A 247 -4.59 -19.34 7.26
CA GLU A 247 -4.52 -20.61 6.54
C GLU A 247 -3.10 -20.93 6.03
N LEU A 248 -2.41 -19.93 5.45
CA LEU A 248 -1.02 -20.10 4.99
C LEU A 248 -0.04 -20.35 6.15
N GLY A 249 -0.31 -19.75 7.32
CA GLY A 249 0.47 -19.96 8.54
C GLY A 249 0.45 -21.41 9.01
N ASP A 250 -0.71 -22.06 8.96
CA ASP A 250 -0.86 -23.48 9.32
C ASP A 250 -0.05 -24.40 8.38
N GLU A 251 -0.03 -24.07 7.08
CA GLU A 251 0.76 -24.80 6.07
C GLU A 251 2.27 -24.60 6.28
N MET A 252 2.70 -23.37 6.57
CA MET A 252 4.09 -23.05 6.90
C MET A 252 4.58 -23.78 8.15
N GLY A 253 3.77 -23.83 9.21
CA GLY A 253 4.11 -24.53 10.44
C GLY A 253 4.41 -26.01 10.22
N LYS A 254 3.65 -26.68 9.33
CA LYS A 254 3.88 -28.06 8.92
C LYS A 254 5.22 -28.21 8.18
N SER A 255 5.53 -27.30 7.26
CA SER A 255 6.77 -27.32 6.48
C SER A 255 8.03 -27.14 7.34
N ILE A 256 7.99 -26.20 8.29
CA ILE A 256 9.11 -25.95 9.21
C ILE A 256 9.39 -27.17 10.10
N ASN A 257 8.34 -27.78 10.65
CA ASN A 257 8.48 -28.98 11.48
C ASN A 257 9.04 -30.17 10.69
N LYS A 258 8.68 -30.32 9.41
CA LYS A 258 9.26 -31.34 8.52
C LYS A 258 10.75 -31.08 8.27
N THR A 259 11.13 -29.84 7.96
CA THR A 259 12.52 -29.46 7.67
C THR A 259 13.44 -29.66 8.88
N LEU A 260 13.00 -29.25 10.07
CA LEU A 260 13.80 -29.38 11.30
C LEU A 260 13.94 -30.82 11.81
N ARG A 261 13.10 -31.77 11.38
CA ARG A 261 13.28 -33.20 11.71
C ARG A 261 14.40 -33.86 10.89
N ASN A 262 14.82 -33.21 9.80
CA ASN A 262 15.83 -33.72 8.87
C ASN A 262 17.21 -33.07 9.07
N ILE A 263 17.38 -32.32 10.16
CA ILE A 263 18.62 -31.63 10.59
C ILE A 263 18.94 -32.12 11.98
#